data_AF-A0A933GKH3-F1
#
_entry.id   AF-A0A933GKH3-F1
#
_cell.length_a   1.000
_cell.length_b   1.000
_cell.length_c   1.000
_cell.angle_alpha   90.00
_cell.angle_beta   90.00
_cell.angle_gamma   90.00
#
_symmetry.space_group_name_H-M   'P 1'
#
loop_
_entity.id
_entity.type
_entity.pdbx_description
1 polymer ?
#
loop_
_entity_poly.entity_id
_entity_poly.type
_entity_poly.pdbx_seq_one_letter_code
_entity_poly.pdbx_strand_id
1 'polypeptide(L)'
;MKTLFIRWFISLFKPVPCSLALIGYGSAIAVKELAVLAPYAPSWYWLLLLTGFCHVSLALYESSHRQTERIKSPHLEELMRLRERIETRIEKIPTQVMRAEIPELVNQIDQEIIPRFRELTLRHHELGRELSAYQNAKPGQIKPSPPVLKELHRVYEKQQEAMKATLQEMADIDGTLTAFIQEGNENQIVLPMTQWKENLGSQWKILQELLEQMK
;
A
#
# COMPACT_ATOMS: atom_id res chain seq x y z
N MET A 1 21.65 4.76 -5.05
CA MET A 1 21.26 6.13 -5.48
C MET A 1 21.06 6.29 -6.99
N LYS A 2 22.04 5.99 -7.86
CA LYS A 2 21.91 6.22 -9.32
C LYS A 2 20.71 5.52 -9.98
N THR A 3 20.39 4.29 -9.57
CA THR A 3 19.26 3.51 -10.10
C THR A 3 17.89 4.05 -9.68
N LEU A 4 17.78 4.63 -8.48
CA LEU A 4 16.57 5.28 -7.99
C LEU A 4 16.30 6.59 -8.72
N PHE A 5 17.36 7.39 -8.95
CA PHE A 5 17.26 8.64 -9.68
C PHE A 5 16.81 8.44 -11.14
N ILE A 6 17.39 7.46 -11.84
CA ILE A 6 17.02 7.15 -13.23
C ILE A 6 15.55 6.69 -13.32
N ARG A 7 15.08 5.87 -12.38
CA ARG A 7 13.69 5.40 -12.36
C ARG A 7 12.71 6.53 -12.06
N TRP A 8 13.05 7.39 -11.10
CA TRP A 8 12.27 8.59 -10.80
C TRP A 8 12.20 9.51 -12.02
N PHE A 9 13.32 9.75 -12.70
CA PHE A 9 13.37 10.58 -13.89
C PHE A 9 12.49 10.03 -15.03
N ILE A 10 12.52 8.72 -15.27
CA ILE A 10 11.65 8.07 -16.26
C ILE A 10 10.16 8.20 -15.89
N SER A 11 9.82 8.27 -14.60
CA SER A 11 8.43 8.42 -14.16
C SER A 11 7.81 9.77 -14.54
N LEU A 12 8.61 10.82 -14.74
CA LEU A 12 8.14 12.14 -15.18
C LEU A 12 7.50 12.12 -16.57
N PHE A 13 7.92 11.18 -17.41
CA PHE A 13 7.47 11.06 -18.80
C PHE A 13 6.31 10.06 -18.98
N LYS A 14 5.73 9.55 -17.89
CA LYS A 14 4.56 8.68 -17.95
C LYS A 14 3.31 9.46 -18.40
N PRO A 15 2.32 8.79 -19.02
CA PRO A 15 1.19 9.46 -19.67
C PRO A 15 0.38 10.34 -18.72
N VAL A 16 0.14 9.90 -17.48
CA VAL A 16 -0.66 10.66 -16.50
C VAL A 16 0.12 11.91 -16.02
N PRO A 17 1.33 11.81 -15.46
CA PRO A 17 2.17 12.99 -15.14
C PRO A 17 2.38 13.93 -16.33
N CYS A 18 2.61 13.39 -17.53
CA CYS A 18 2.84 14.18 -18.73
C CYS A 18 1.59 14.95 -19.18
N SER A 19 0.40 14.35 -19.10
CA SER A 19 -0.86 15.03 -19.42
C SER A 19 -1.13 16.20 -18.49
N LEU A 20 -0.88 16.04 -17.19
CA LEU A 20 -1.03 17.10 -16.20
C LEU A 20 -0.02 18.23 -16.44
N ALA A 21 1.22 17.87 -16.76
CA ALA A 21 2.26 18.83 -17.11
C ALA A 21 1.85 19.65 -18.36
N LEU A 22 1.39 18.99 -19.43
CA LEU A 22 0.94 19.66 -20.64
C LEU A 22 -0.20 20.65 -20.37
N ILE A 23 -1.21 20.24 -19.59
CA ILE A 23 -2.34 21.09 -19.24
C ILE A 23 -1.88 22.27 -18.38
N GLY A 24 -1.12 22.02 -17.32
CA GLY A 24 -0.72 23.07 -16.38
C GLY A 24 0.29 24.05 -16.98
N TYR A 25 1.33 23.55 -17.65
CA TYR A 25 2.32 24.40 -18.33
C TYR A 25 1.69 25.15 -19.50
N GLY A 26 0.83 24.48 -20.28
CA GLY A 26 0.07 25.12 -21.36
C GLY A 26 -0.83 26.24 -20.85
N SER A 27 -1.52 26.03 -19.71
CA SER A 27 -2.35 27.06 -19.08
C SER A 27 -1.53 28.24 -18.58
N ALA A 28 -0.36 27.99 -17.98
CA ALA A 28 0.53 29.05 -17.53
C ALA A 28 1.09 29.89 -18.70
N ILE A 29 1.44 29.25 -19.82
CA ILE A 29 1.84 29.93 -21.06
C ILE A 29 0.66 30.75 -21.62
N ALA A 30 -0.54 30.18 -21.66
CA ALA A 30 -1.74 30.87 -22.14
C ALA A 30 -2.06 32.11 -21.31
N VAL A 31 -1.97 32.04 -19.98
CA VAL A 31 -2.18 33.18 -19.07
C VAL A 31 -1.13 34.28 -19.27
N LYS A 32 0.10 33.90 -19.65
CA LYS A 32 1.19 34.85 -19.89
C LYS A 32 1.06 35.57 -21.24
N GLU A 33 0.68 34.86 -22.29
CA GLU A 33 0.78 35.36 -23.68
C GLU A 33 -0.56 35.83 -24.27
N LEU A 34 -1.71 35.35 -23.78
CA LEU A 34 -3.02 35.71 -24.32
C LEU A 34 -3.54 37.01 -23.69
N ALA A 35 -3.79 38.02 -24.53
CA ALA A 35 -4.35 39.32 -24.11
C ALA A 35 -5.69 39.19 -23.37
N VAL A 36 -6.51 38.19 -23.71
CA VAL A 36 -7.80 37.90 -23.04
C VAL A 36 -7.62 37.54 -21.56
N LEU A 37 -6.43 37.06 -21.16
CA LEU A 37 -6.10 36.66 -19.79
C LEU A 37 -5.18 37.65 -19.07
N ALA A 38 -4.95 38.85 -19.63
CA ALA A 38 -4.08 39.87 -19.06
C ALA A 38 -4.31 40.19 -17.56
N PRO A 39 -5.56 40.20 -17.03
CA PRO A 39 -5.78 40.41 -15.59
C PRO A 39 -5.11 39.36 -14.70
N TYR A 40 -4.90 38.15 -15.23
CA TYR A 40 -4.30 37.02 -14.51
C TYR A 40 -2.81 36.85 -14.80
N ALA A 41 -2.24 37.64 -15.73
CA ALA A 41 -0.84 37.55 -16.09
C ALA A 41 0.07 37.58 -14.86
N PRO A 42 -0.10 38.44 -13.83
CA PRO A 42 0.77 38.42 -12.65
C PRO A 42 0.80 37.07 -11.89
N SER A 43 -0.15 36.16 -12.13
CA SER A 43 -0.22 34.85 -11.48
C SER A 43 0.40 33.70 -12.30
N TRP A 44 0.95 33.97 -13.50
CA TRP A 44 1.49 32.92 -14.38
C TRP A 44 2.59 32.08 -13.72
N TYR A 45 3.45 32.69 -12.90
CA TYR A 45 4.52 31.99 -12.20
C TYR A 45 4.01 31.09 -11.07
N TRP A 46 2.92 31.47 -10.39
CA TRP A 46 2.28 30.62 -9.37
C TRP A 46 1.69 29.36 -10.01
N LEU A 47 1.06 29.49 -11.18
CA LEU A 47 0.55 28.36 -11.95
C LEU A 47 1.67 27.40 -12.39
N LEU A 48 2.83 27.94 -12.78
CA LEU A 48 4.02 27.12 -13.09
C LEU A 48 4.51 26.35 -11.86
N LEU A 49 4.69 27.03 -10.73
CA LEU A 49 5.17 26.41 -9.49
C LEU A 49 4.21 25.32 -9.02
N LEU A 50 2.91 25.60 -9.03
CA LEU A 50 1.87 24.63 -8.65
C LEU A 50 1.86 23.43 -9.60
N THR A 51 1.93 23.67 -10.92
CA THR A 51 1.99 22.59 -11.91
C THR A 51 3.24 21.73 -11.72
N GLY A 52 4.41 22.35 -11.53
CA GLY A 52 5.66 21.64 -11.27
C GLY A 52 5.58 20.80 -9.99
N PHE A 53 5.02 21.35 -8.91
CA PHE A 53 4.81 20.63 -7.66
C PHE A 53 3.87 19.43 -7.83
N CYS A 54 2.71 19.61 -8.48
CA CYS A 54 1.76 18.53 -8.73
C CYS A 54 2.36 17.45 -9.65
N HIS A 55 3.09 17.85 -10.69
CA HIS A 55 3.76 16.93 -11.63
C HIS A 55 4.80 16.07 -10.93
N VAL A 56 5.67 16.67 -10.10
CA VAL A 56 6.67 15.95 -9.31
C VAL A 56 6.02 15.03 -8.28
N SER A 57 5.01 15.52 -7.55
CA SER A 57 4.29 14.73 -6.54
C SER A 57 3.60 13.52 -7.17
N LEU A 58 2.97 13.69 -8.33
CA LEU A 58 2.31 12.60 -9.05
C LEU A 58 3.30 11.58 -9.61
N ALA A 59 4.43 12.05 -10.15
CA ALA A 59 5.50 11.17 -10.63
C ALA A 59 6.10 10.34 -9.47
N LEU A 60 6.32 10.96 -8.30
CA LEU A 60 6.75 10.27 -7.08
C LEU A 60 5.73 9.23 -6.63
N TYR A 61 4.45 9.61 -6.56
CA TYR A 61 3.36 8.71 -6.22
C TYR A 61 3.30 7.51 -7.16
N GLU A 62 3.32 7.74 -8.48
CA GLU A 62 3.22 6.68 -9.48
C GLU A 62 4.49 5.81 -9.55
N SER A 63 5.65 6.36 -9.23
CA SER A 63 6.90 5.58 -9.07
C SER A 63 6.79 4.61 -7.90
N SER A 64 6.29 5.08 -6.76
CA SER A 64 6.07 4.25 -5.56
C SER A 64 4.99 3.19 -5.79
N HIS A 65 3.83 3.61 -6.32
CA HIS A 65 2.63 2.76 -6.45
C HIS A 65 2.81 1.63 -7.46
N ARG A 66 3.42 1.88 -8.63
CA ARG A 66 3.63 0.83 -9.65
C ARG A 66 4.69 -0.20 -9.27
N GLN A 67 5.63 0.15 -8.37
CA GLN A 67 6.57 -0.85 -7.84
C GLN A 67 5.83 -1.91 -7.04
N THR A 68 4.81 -1.49 -6.30
CA THR A 68 3.99 -2.36 -5.48
C THR A 68 2.97 -3.17 -6.29
N GLU A 69 2.44 -2.64 -7.40
CA GLU A 69 1.51 -3.39 -8.29
C GLU A 69 2.17 -4.50 -9.13
N ARG A 70 3.49 -4.44 -9.36
CA ARG A 70 4.19 -5.45 -10.18
C ARG A 70 4.48 -6.75 -9.43
N ILE A 71 4.34 -6.77 -8.11
CA ILE A 71 4.61 -7.96 -7.32
C ILE A 71 3.34 -8.80 -7.24
N LYS A 72 3.31 -9.84 -8.08
CA LYS A 72 2.36 -10.95 -7.93
C LYS A 72 2.79 -11.78 -6.74
N SER A 73 2.26 -11.45 -5.56
CA SER A 73 2.42 -12.24 -4.36
C SER A 73 1.14 -13.02 -4.09
N PRO A 74 1.20 -14.35 -3.92
CA PRO A 74 0.01 -15.15 -3.60
C PRO A 74 -0.63 -14.68 -2.28
N HIS A 75 0.15 -14.15 -1.34
CA HIS A 75 -0.34 -13.60 -0.08
C HIS A 75 -1.15 -12.32 -0.30
N LEU A 76 -0.69 -11.41 -1.16
CA LEU A 76 -1.42 -10.18 -1.44
C LEU A 76 -2.71 -10.47 -2.23
N GLU A 77 -2.65 -11.41 -3.18
CA GLU A 77 -3.83 -11.85 -3.92
C GLU A 77 -4.89 -12.47 -2.98
N GLU A 78 -4.48 -13.32 -2.04
CA GLU A 78 -5.42 -13.91 -1.07
C GLU A 78 -5.99 -12.86 -0.11
N LEU A 79 -5.19 -11.88 0.34
CA LEU A 79 -5.68 -10.77 1.16
C LEU A 79 -6.77 -9.97 0.43
N MET A 80 -6.55 -9.66 -0.85
CA MET A 80 -7.53 -8.93 -1.67
C MET A 80 -8.81 -9.74 -1.86
N ARG A 81 -8.71 -11.06 -2.09
CA ARG A 81 -9.87 -11.97 -2.17
C ARG A 81 -10.65 -12.00 -0.86
N LEU A 82 -9.95 -12.11 0.28
CA LEU A 82 -10.58 -12.08 1.60
C LEU A 82 -11.32 -10.76 1.83
N ARG A 83 -10.72 -9.63 1.49
CA ARG A 83 -11.35 -8.31 1.59
C ARG A 83 -12.63 -8.22 0.75
N GLU A 84 -12.60 -8.71 -0.49
CA GLU A 84 -13.79 -8.73 -1.36
C GLU A 84 -14.91 -9.64 -0.81
N ARG A 85 -14.55 -10.81 -0.24
CA ARG A 85 -15.51 -11.69 0.44
C ARG A 85 -16.15 -11.00 1.65
N ILE A 86 -15.34 -10.34 2.48
CA ILE A 86 -15.79 -9.59 3.64
C ILE A 86 -16.77 -8.48 3.22
N GLU A 87 -16.41 -7.66 2.23
CA GLU A 87 -17.29 -6.61 1.70
C GLU A 87 -18.63 -7.16 1.20
N THR A 88 -18.60 -8.23 0.40
CA THR A 88 -19.81 -8.89 -0.13
C THR A 88 -20.71 -9.43 0.99
N ARG A 89 -20.11 -9.91 2.09
CA ARG A 89 -20.86 -10.42 3.25
C ARG A 89 -21.49 -9.31 4.05
N ILE A 90 -20.77 -8.21 4.21
CA ILE A 90 -21.24 -7.02 4.91
C ILE A 90 -22.52 -6.48 4.26
N GLU A 91 -22.59 -6.45 2.93
CA GLU A 91 -23.81 -6.02 2.20
C GLU A 91 -25.05 -6.87 2.51
N LYS A 92 -24.87 -8.12 2.97
CA LYS A 92 -25.96 -9.05 3.29
C LYS A 92 -26.43 -8.96 4.74
N ILE A 93 -25.76 -8.18 5.58
CA ILE A 93 -26.11 -8.02 6.99
C ILE A 93 -27.33 -7.09 7.11
N PRO A 94 -28.47 -7.57 7.65
CA PRO A 94 -29.74 -6.84 7.58
C PRO A 94 -29.89 -5.67 8.56
N THR A 95 -28.89 -5.37 9.41
CA THR A 95 -29.14 -4.63 10.66
C THR A 95 -28.61 -3.18 10.71
N GLN A 96 -29.42 -2.29 11.31
CA GLN A 96 -29.02 -0.92 11.69
C GLN A 96 -27.92 -0.85 12.78
N VAL A 97 -27.83 -1.84 13.68
CA VAL A 97 -26.91 -1.89 14.84
C VAL A 97 -25.43 -1.90 14.41
N MET A 98 -25.13 -2.39 13.21
CA MET A 98 -23.75 -2.56 12.74
C MET A 98 -23.32 -1.54 11.68
N ARG A 99 -24.19 -0.57 11.35
CA ARG A 99 -23.96 0.42 10.28
C ARG A 99 -22.75 1.34 10.51
N ALA A 100 -22.31 1.51 11.75
CA ALA A 100 -21.18 2.37 12.06
C ALA A 100 -19.84 1.60 12.13
N GLU A 101 -19.83 0.46 12.82
CA GLU A 101 -18.56 -0.24 13.12
C GLU A 101 -18.01 -1.05 11.95
N ILE A 102 -18.89 -1.65 11.14
CA ILE A 102 -18.46 -2.48 10.01
C ILE A 102 -17.79 -1.63 8.91
N PRO A 103 -18.35 -0.48 8.49
CA PRO A 103 -17.67 0.39 7.54
C PRO A 103 -16.36 0.95 8.08
N GLU A 104 -16.26 1.22 9.39
CA GLU A 104 -15.01 1.64 10.03
C GLU A 104 -13.94 0.54 9.91
N LEU A 105 -14.31 -0.72 10.19
CA LEU A 105 -13.43 -1.87 10.04
C LEU A 105 -12.94 -2.05 8.59
N VAL A 106 -13.85 -1.98 7.61
CA VAL A 106 -13.49 -2.07 6.18
C VAL A 106 -12.59 -0.91 5.79
N ASN A 107 -12.92 0.31 6.20
CA ASN A 107 -12.08 1.47 5.93
C ASN A 107 -10.69 1.32 6.57
N GLN A 108 -10.59 0.75 7.77
CA GLN A 108 -9.31 0.44 8.38
C GLN A 108 -8.55 -0.62 7.56
N ILE A 109 -9.19 -1.71 7.13
CA ILE A 109 -8.55 -2.70 6.25
C ILE A 109 -7.99 -2.03 4.99
N ASP A 110 -8.77 -1.16 4.34
CA ASP A 110 -8.41 -0.54 3.07
C ASP A 110 -7.35 0.56 3.18
N GLN A 111 -7.44 1.42 4.19
CA GLN A 111 -6.55 2.57 4.36
C GLN A 111 -5.29 2.22 5.16
N GLU A 112 -5.39 1.24 6.04
CA GLU A 112 -4.32 0.91 6.96
C GLU A 112 -3.65 -0.41 6.55
N ILE A 113 -4.39 -1.52 6.64
CA ILE A 113 -3.81 -2.87 6.58
C ILE A 113 -3.30 -3.19 5.18
N ILE A 114 -4.13 -3.03 4.13
CA ILE A 114 -3.76 -3.38 2.76
C ILE A 114 -2.51 -2.63 2.30
N PRO A 115 -2.39 -1.30 2.45
CA PRO A 115 -1.19 -0.57 2.04
C PRO A 115 0.09 -1.07 2.73
N ARG A 116 0.05 -1.29 4.05
CA ARG A 116 1.23 -1.76 4.79
C ARG A 116 1.57 -3.21 4.49
N PHE A 117 0.56 -4.07 4.34
CA PHE A 117 0.76 -5.45 3.91
C PHE A 117 1.41 -5.52 2.53
N ARG A 118 1.00 -4.62 1.62
CA ARG A 118 1.60 -4.48 0.28
C ARG A 118 3.07 -4.06 0.37
N GLU A 119 3.39 -3.09 1.23
CA GLU A 119 4.77 -2.67 1.48
C GLU A 119 5.62 -3.79 2.10
N LEU A 120 5.09 -4.50 3.10
CA LEU A 120 5.77 -5.64 3.72
C LEU A 120 6.06 -6.74 2.69
N THR A 121 5.07 -7.05 1.84
CA THR A 121 5.20 -8.04 0.77
C THR A 121 6.30 -7.65 -0.22
N LEU A 122 6.38 -6.37 -0.60
CA LEU A 122 7.44 -5.84 -1.46
C LEU A 122 8.82 -6.04 -0.81
N ARG A 123 8.97 -5.64 0.45
CA ARG A 123 10.25 -5.78 1.18
C ARG A 123 10.65 -7.24 1.37
N HIS A 124 9.69 -8.12 1.69
CA HIS A 124 9.94 -9.56 1.79
C HIS A 124 10.42 -10.14 0.47
N HIS A 125 9.80 -9.75 -0.65
CA HIS A 125 10.23 -10.20 -1.97
C HIS A 125 11.65 -9.69 -2.33
N GLU A 126 11.95 -8.43 -2.03
CA GLU A 126 13.29 -7.85 -2.25
C GLU A 126 14.35 -8.54 -1.39
N LEU A 127 14.08 -8.75 -0.10
CA LEU A 127 14.98 -9.44 0.83
C LEU A 127 15.21 -10.90 0.41
N GLY A 128 14.15 -11.61 0.01
CA GLY A 128 14.26 -12.99 -0.50
C GLY A 128 15.12 -13.07 -1.75
N ARG A 129 15.00 -12.09 -2.66
CA ARG A 129 15.88 -11.99 -3.84
C ARG A 129 17.34 -11.73 -3.47
N GLU A 130 17.60 -10.85 -2.50
CA GLU A 130 18.96 -10.57 -2.04
C GLU A 130 19.60 -11.79 -1.35
N LEU A 131 18.85 -12.46 -0.47
CA LEU A 131 19.28 -13.71 0.17
C LEU A 131 19.62 -14.78 -0.87
N SER A 132 18.77 -14.96 -1.89
CA SER A 132 19.03 -15.88 -3.01
C SER A 132 20.26 -15.48 -3.83
N ALA A 133 20.51 -14.18 -4.00
CA ALA A 133 21.70 -13.68 -4.69
C ALA A 133 22.98 -13.96 -3.89
N TYR A 134 22.94 -13.87 -2.56
CA TYR A 134 24.08 -14.21 -1.70
C TYR A 134 24.37 -15.72 -1.65
N GLN A 135 23.33 -16.54 -1.70
CA GLN A 135 23.47 -18.00 -1.80
C GLN A 135 24.16 -18.39 -3.12
N ASN A 136 23.77 -17.76 -4.24
CA ASN A 136 24.28 -18.06 -5.58
C ASN A 136 25.41 -17.11 -6.06
N ALA A 137 26.10 -16.41 -5.14
CA ALA A 137 27.04 -15.37 -5.53
C ALA A 137 28.22 -15.94 -6.34
N LYS A 138 28.63 -15.22 -7.38
CA LYS A 138 29.76 -15.62 -8.23
C LYS A 138 31.09 -15.56 -7.46
N PRO A 139 32.10 -16.33 -7.87
CA PRO A 139 33.45 -16.20 -7.31
C PRO A 139 33.94 -14.75 -7.39
N GLY A 140 34.44 -14.21 -6.27
CA GLY A 140 34.92 -12.83 -6.16
C GLY A 140 33.86 -11.80 -5.77
N GLN A 141 32.58 -12.18 -5.65
CA GLN A 141 31.55 -11.29 -5.12
C GLN A 141 31.65 -11.19 -3.59
N ILE A 142 31.71 -9.96 -3.07
CA ILE A 142 31.75 -9.71 -1.62
C ILE A 142 30.41 -10.15 -1.03
N LYS A 143 30.46 -11.13 -0.11
CA LYS A 143 29.30 -11.59 0.65
C LYS A 143 29.23 -10.88 2.01
N PRO A 144 28.03 -10.61 2.54
CA PRO A 144 27.88 -10.20 3.93
C PRO A 144 28.47 -11.25 4.88
N SER A 145 28.88 -10.83 6.07
CA SER A 145 29.42 -11.74 7.07
C SER A 145 28.34 -12.73 7.55
N PRO A 146 28.72 -13.94 8.03
CA PRO A 146 27.78 -14.92 8.55
C PRO A 146 26.74 -14.40 9.57
N PRO A 147 27.10 -13.54 10.56
CA PRO A 147 26.10 -13.01 11.49
C PRO A 147 25.08 -12.10 10.79
N VAL A 148 25.50 -11.31 9.79
CA VAL A 148 24.58 -10.46 9.02
C VAL A 148 23.63 -11.33 8.20
N LEU A 149 24.13 -12.38 7.55
CA LEU A 149 23.27 -13.29 6.79
C LEU A 149 22.24 -14.01 7.68
N LYS A 150 22.64 -14.42 8.90
CA LYS A 150 21.71 -15.02 9.88
C LYS A 150 20.60 -14.04 10.26
N GLU A 151 20.97 -12.78 10.49
CA GLU A 151 20.00 -11.74 10.84
C GLU A 151 19.04 -11.45 9.68
N LEU A 152 19.54 -11.38 8.44
CA LEU A 152 18.69 -11.20 7.27
C LEU A 152 17.69 -12.36 7.08
N HIS A 153 18.09 -13.61 7.31
CA HIS A 153 17.15 -14.75 7.29
C HIS A 153 16.11 -14.64 8.40
N ARG A 154 16.52 -14.28 9.62
CA ARG A 154 15.59 -14.08 10.74
C ARG A 154 14.55 -13.02 10.44
N VAL A 155 14.96 -11.89 9.83
CA VAL A 155 14.03 -10.84 9.40
C VAL A 155 13.07 -11.36 8.32
N TYR A 156 13.58 -12.09 7.33
CA TYR A 156 12.77 -12.69 6.27
C TYR A 156 11.68 -13.61 6.82
N GLU A 157 12.03 -14.51 7.74
CA GLU A 157 11.08 -15.43 8.39
C GLU A 157 10.03 -14.65 9.20
N LYS A 158 10.45 -13.65 9.98
CA LYS A 158 9.53 -12.83 10.78
C LYS A 158 8.52 -12.06 9.90
N GLN A 159 8.95 -11.57 8.73
CA GLN A 159 8.05 -10.94 7.76
C GLN A 159 7.05 -11.97 7.19
N GLN A 160 7.50 -13.20 6.90
CA GLN A 160 6.63 -14.26 6.41
C GLN A 160 5.57 -14.66 7.45
N GLU A 161 5.95 -14.78 8.72
CA GLU A 161 5.04 -15.06 9.83
C GLU A 161 4.00 -13.96 10.01
N ALA A 162 4.41 -12.69 9.99
CA ALA A 162 3.49 -11.56 10.11
C ALA A 162 2.48 -11.51 8.93
N MET A 163 2.93 -11.80 7.71
CA MET A 163 2.03 -11.90 6.56
C MET A 163 1.00 -13.04 6.73
N LYS A 164 1.43 -14.21 7.21
CA LYS A 164 0.52 -15.34 7.48
C LYS A 164 -0.48 -15.03 8.58
N ALA A 165 -0.03 -14.42 9.69
CA ALA A 165 -0.90 -14.05 10.80
C ALA A 165 -1.98 -13.04 10.37
N THR A 166 -1.61 -12.04 9.57
CA THR A 166 -2.57 -11.07 9.03
C THR A 166 -3.60 -11.74 8.10
N LEU A 167 -3.17 -12.68 7.26
CA LEU A 167 -4.09 -13.44 6.40
C LEU A 167 -5.04 -14.33 7.21
N GLN A 168 -4.54 -14.96 8.27
CA GLN A 168 -5.35 -15.78 9.14
C GLN A 168 -6.43 -14.96 9.83
N GLU A 169 -6.08 -13.79 10.38
CA GLU A 169 -7.06 -12.89 11.01
C GLU A 169 -8.16 -12.46 10.03
N MET A 170 -7.79 -12.12 8.79
CA MET A 170 -8.75 -11.79 7.75
C MET A 170 -9.66 -12.97 7.37
N ALA A 171 -9.13 -14.20 7.38
CA ALA A 171 -9.92 -15.41 7.18
C ALA A 171 -10.87 -15.69 8.36
N ASP A 172 -10.44 -15.41 9.59
CA ASP A 172 -11.27 -15.57 10.80
C ASP A 172 -12.43 -14.57 10.81
N ILE A 173 -12.20 -13.34 10.34
CA ILE A 173 -13.25 -12.33 10.11
C ILE A 173 -14.25 -12.84 9.06
N ASP A 174 -13.77 -13.28 7.88
CA ASP A 174 -14.63 -13.84 6.82
C ASP A 174 -15.47 -15.03 7.33
N GLY A 175 -14.83 -15.93 8.09
CA GLY A 175 -15.48 -17.09 8.70
C GLY A 175 -16.57 -16.70 9.69
N THR A 176 -16.31 -15.73 10.55
CA THR A 176 -17.30 -15.31 11.53
C THR A 176 -18.45 -14.52 10.91
N LEU A 177 -18.19 -13.67 9.92
CA LEU A 177 -19.24 -13.03 9.13
C LEU A 177 -20.11 -14.07 8.41
N THR A 178 -19.53 -15.19 7.97
CA THR A 178 -20.28 -16.32 7.40
C THR A 178 -21.22 -16.94 8.41
N ALA A 179 -20.73 -17.28 9.61
CA ALA A 179 -21.53 -17.86 10.68
C ALA A 179 -22.67 -16.92 11.08
N PHE A 180 -22.37 -15.63 11.20
CA PHE A 180 -23.36 -14.61 11.54
C PHE A 180 -24.52 -14.53 10.54
N ILE A 181 -24.22 -14.49 9.23
CA ILE A 181 -25.23 -14.45 8.18
C ILE A 181 -26.14 -15.69 8.24
N GLN A 182 -25.61 -16.84 8.67
CA GLN A 182 -26.36 -18.09 8.78
C GLN A 182 -27.24 -18.14 10.04
N GLU A 183 -26.75 -17.63 11.17
CA GLU A 183 -27.43 -17.73 12.47
C GLU A 183 -28.43 -16.59 12.72
N GLY A 184 -28.24 -15.43 12.10
CA GLY A 184 -29.16 -14.29 12.17
C GLY A 184 -29.28 -13.64 13.56
N ASN A 185 -28.35 -13.91 14.49
CA ASN A 185 -28.39 -13.40 15.86
C ASN A 185 -27.48 -12.18 16.06
N GLU A 186 -28.08 -10.99 15.99
CA GLU A 186 -27.44 -9.67 16.09
C GLU A 186 -26.67 -9.45 17.40
N ASN A 187 -27.03 -10.14 18.49
CA ASN A 187 -26.37 -9.97 19.78
C ASN A 187 -25.04 -10.72 19.89
N GLN A 188 -24.76 -11.66 18.99
CA GLN A 188 -23.58 -12.51 19.06
C GLN A 188 -22.35 -11.95 18.33
N ILE A 189 -22.51 -10.88 17.55
CA ILE A 189 -21.45 -10.35 16.68
C ILE A 189 -20.66 -9.18 17.28
N VAL A 190 -21.20 -8.49 18.29
CA VAL A 190 -20.53 -7.36 18.95
C VAL A 190 -19.21 -7.78 19.61
N LEU A 191 -19.20 -8.92 20.29
CA LEU A 191 -18.00 -9.44 20.96
C LEU A 191 -16.92 -9.87 19.94
N PRO A 192 -17.22 -10.69 18.90
CA PRO A 192 -16.28 -10.96 17.81
C PRO A 192 -15.75 -9.69 17.13
N MET A 193 -16.60 -8.69 16.87
CA MET A 193 -16.15 -7.42 16.26
C MET A 193 -15.16 -6.65 17.12
N THR A 194 -15.42 -6.57 18.42
CA THR A 194 -14.49 -5.94 19.37
C THR A 194 -13.15 -6.69 19.35
N GLN A 195 -13.20 -8.02 19.37
CA GLN A 195 -12.03 -8.88 19.30
C GLN A 195 -11.25 -8.70 17.99
N TRP A 196 -11.93 -8.56 16.84
CA TRP A 196 -11.25 -8.28 15.57
C TRP A 196 -10.57 -6.93 15.58
N LYS A 197 -11.24 -5.89 16.10
CA LYS A 197 -10.65 -4.55 16.16
C LYS A 197 -9.37 -4.56 17.00
N GLU A 198 -9.38 -5.27 18.13
CA GLU A 198 -8.20 -5.47 18.97
C GLU A 198 -7.11 -6.29 18.26
N ASN A 199 -7.47 -7.42 17.66
CA ASN A 199 -6.54 -8.30 16.98
C ASN A 199 -5.89 -7.63 15.78
N LEU A 200 -6.68 -7.01 14.90
CA LEU A 200 -6.19 -6.23 13.76
C LEU A 200 -5.34 -5.07 14.23
N GLY A 201 -5.72 -4.38 15.31
CA GLY A 201 -4.91 -3.34 15.94
C GLY A 201 -3.57 -3.85 16.48
N SER A 202 -3.49 -5.12 16.89
CA SER A 202 -2.24 -5.76 17.31
C SER A 202 -1.38 -6.16 16.09
N GLN A 203 -1.98 -6.81 15.09
CA GLN A 203 -1.31 -7.19 13.85
C GLN A 203 -0.76 -5.95 13.14
N TRP A 204 -1.53 -4.87 13.20
CA TRP A 204 -1.15 -3.55 12.75
C TRP A 204 0.15 -3.04 13.36
N LYS A 205 0.26 -3.08 14.70
CA LYS A 205 1.47 -2.65 15.40
C LYS A 205 2.66 -3.51 14.99
N ILE A 206 2.47 -4.83 14.85
CA ILE A 206 3.51 -5.74 14.40
C ILE A 206 3.99 -5.37 13.00
N LEU A 207 3.07 -5.12 12.06
CA LEU A 207 3.41 -4.68 10.70
C LEU A 207 4.20 -3.37 10.72
N GLN A 208 3.76 -2.40 11.52
CA GLN A 208 4.41 -1.10 11.63
C GLN A 208 5.82 -1.22 12.24
N GLU A 209 5.98 -1.95 13.35
CA GLU A 209 7.28 -2.18 13.99
C GLU A 209 8.27 -2.85 13.03
N LEU A 210 7.80 -3.83 12.24
CA LEU A 210 8.62 -4.46 11.21
C LEU A 210 9.06 -3.46 10.14
N LEU A 211 8.15 -2.61 9.65
CA LEU A 211 8.47 -1.60 8.65
C LEU A 211 9.43 -0.51 9.18
N GLU A 212 9.36 -0.19 10.47
CA GLU A 212 10.23 0.77 11.15
C GLU A 212 11.63 0.22 11.45
N GLN A 213 11.75 -1.05 11.88
CA GLN A 213 13.05 -1.73 12.14
C GLN A 213 13.96 -1.81 10.91
N MET A 214 13.43 -1.52 9.72
CA MET A 214 14.10 -1.64 8.44
C MET A 214 14.38 -0.29 7.76
N LYS A 215 14.10 0.83 8.44
CA LYS A 215 14.52 2.18 8.00
C LYS A 215 15.91 2.50 8.52
#